data_AF-A0A7V3AL05-F1
#
_entry.id   AF-A0A7V3AL05-F1
#
_cell.length_a   1.000
_cell.length_b   1.000
_cell.length_c   1.000
_cell.angle_alpha   90.00
_cell.angle_beta   90.00
_cell.angle_gamma   90.00
#
_symmetry.space_group_name_H-M   'P 1'
#
loop_
_entity.id
_entity.type
_entity.pdbx_description
1 polymer ?
#
loop_
_entity_poly.entity_id
_entity_poly.type
_entity_poly.pdbx_seq_one_letter_code
_entity_poly.pdbx_strand_id
1 'polypeptide(L)'
;GAGTSDIAITDKGKIIAYGMIPKAGDEITEEICKNLIIDFNEAEKLKRNIEKEKKVQIKDIFNNVTEITYDEFLKIIMEKVEEIAMEIADKILDLNFKQPQAIVLVGGGSSLKILKEKIAAKIGLPETRVGHRLPQDILNLENLPDIIKGPEGITPVGILETAIYKRGIGFIEVMVNGEKEYIINLNQNIKVLDVLMAKGIELKKLYGKPGNALTYTLNGEIKILRGGKAEHAKVYINGIQKSLEDEVKNGDKIFISDAIDGKDASCFIKDVLPQDLFMSIELNGNLIQVVPKVFCDGKEVSPEEPLKDRANITFEKISTVGEILAMQGFKPDIVSERDIVITLNKEPVILKQRNYQLKVNGIEVSQDYKVKNLDKILFREVPSYYRIKDILKSPPKKKIKVKINGRDYEIEKENYEIYMNGKKVNEDEFLINGANIEIKPGEEMIMLSSIFKVYPIDIQQTKGKMLEFFVDGQKAGFTTPIKEGTQIEIKLI
;
A
#
# COMPACT_ATOMS: atom_id res chain seq x y z
N GLY A 1 -35.63 29.89 44.04
CA GLY A 1 -35.97 31.33 44.10
C GLY A 1 -37.39 31.50 44.61
N ALA A 2 -38.07 32.57 44.19
CA ALA A 2 -39.51 32.77 44.44
C ALA A 2 -40.34 32.02 43.38
N GLY A 3 -40.24 32.42 42.11
CA GLY A 3 -40.94 31.75 41.00
C GLY A 3 -40.17 30.60 40.32
N THR A 4 -38.83 30.62 40.35
CA THR A 4 -38.01 29.62 39.63
C THR A 4 -36.96 28.95 40.51
N SER A 5 -36.61 27.72 40.16
CA SER A 5 -35.47 26.99 40.70
C SER A 5 -34.44 26.80 39.58
N ASP A 6 -33.41 27.66 39.59
CA ASP A 6 -32.32 27.63 38.63
C ASP A 6 -31.21 26.69 39.09
N ILE A 7 -30.63 25.94 38.15
CA ILE A 7 -29.66 24.87 38.40
C ILE A 7 -28.45 25.08 37.48
N ALA A 8 -27.26 25.09 38.06
CA ALA A 8 -26.00 25.09 37.34
C ALA A 8 -25.15 23.88 37.78
N ILE A 9 -24.60 23.14 36.82
CA ILE A 9 -23.73 21.99 37.08
C ILE A 9 -22.28 22.40 36.79
N THR A 10 -21.39 22.12 37.73
CA THR A 10 -19.96 22.41 37.59
C THR A 10 -19.12 21.14 37.65
N ASP A 11 -18.18 20.98 36.71
CA ASP A 11 -17.16 19.92 36.73
C ASP A 11 -15.80 20.49 36.33
N LYS A 12 -14.73 20.07 37.02
CA LYS A 12 -13.34 20.50 36.79
C LYS A 12 -13.15 22.03 36.63
N GLY A 13 -13.86 22.80 37.45
CA GLY A 13 -13.78 24.27 37.45
C GLY A 13 -14.49 24.95 36.28
N LYS A 14 -15.38 24.23 35.57
CA LYS A 14 -16.21 24.78 34.48
C LYS A 14 -17.69 24.53 34.74
N ILE A 15 -18.55 25.43 34.25
CA ILE A 15 -19.99 25.18 34.15
C ILE A 15 -20.20 24.27 32.94
N ILE A 16 -20.79 23.09 33.15
CA ILE A 16 -21.01 22.09 32.09
C ILE A 16 -22.46 22.00 31.65
N ALA A 17 -23.40 22.46 32.48
CA ALA A 17 -24.82 22.48 32.15
C ALA A 17 -25.57 23.53 32.97
N TYR A 18 -26.68 24.02 32.42
CA TYR A 18 -27.64 24.89 33.07
C TYR A 18 -29.06 24.41 32.81
N GLY A 19 -29.95 24.57 33.78
CA GLY A 19 -31.38 24.39 33.58
C GLY A 19 -32.18 25.14 34.62
N MET A 20 -33.50 25.11 34.43
CA MET A 20 -34.43 25.77 35.33
C MET A 20 -35.70 24.93 35.46
N ILE A 21 -36.40 25.12 36.58
CA ILE A 21 -37.73 24.59 36.83
C ILE A 21 -38.63 25.79 37.17
N PRO A 22 -39.82 25.90 36.54
CA PRO A 22 -40.76 27.01 36.78
C PRO A 22 -41.57 26.82 38.08
N LYS A 23 -40.94 26.30 39.14
CA LYS A 23 -41.52 26.07 40.46
C LYS A 23 -40.49 26.36 41.53
N ALA A 24 -40.87 27.11 42.56
CA ALA A 24 -40.01 27.39 43.71
C ALA A 24 -40.81 27.81 44.96
N GLY A 25 -40.38 28.87 45.65
CA GLY A 25 -40.94 29.29 46.93
C GLY A 25 -42.40 29.76 46.87
N ASP A 26 -42.83 30.34 45.74
CA ASP A 26 -44.19 30.88 45.58
C ASP A 26 -45.22 29.76 45.56
N GLU A 27 -44.93 28.63 44.91
CA GLU A 27 -45.77 27.43 44.89
C GLU A 27 -46.07 26.90 46.31
N ILE A 28 -45.08 26.98 47.20
CA ILE A 28 -45.25 26.57 48.61
C ILE A 28 -46.17 27.57 49.33
N THR A 29 -46.01 28.87 49.06
CA THR A 29 -46.86 29.91 49.64
C THR A 29 -48.30 29.81 49.14
N GLU A 30 -48.49 29.53 47.86
CA GLU A 30 -49.81 29.30 47.27
C GLU A 30 -50.52 28.08 47.86
N GLU A 31 -49.78 26.99 48.12
CA GLU A 31 -50.34 25.82 48.79
C GLU A 31 -50.83 26.16 50.21
N ILE A 32 -50.09 26.99 50.94
CA ILE A 32 -50.49 27.49 52.26
C ILE A 32 -51.74 28.37 52.15
N CYS A 33 -51.79 29.31 51.20
CA CYS A 33 -52.95 30.15 50.95
C CYS A 33 -54.21 29.32 50.68
N LYS A 34 -54.10 28.28 49.85
CA LYS A 34 -55.21 27.41 49.47
C LYS A 34 -55.75 26.60 50.65
N ASN A 35 -54.87 26.02 51.47
CA ASN A 35 -55.28 25.17 52.58
C ASN A 35 -55.81 25.97 53.78
N LEU A 36 -55.26 27.15 54.04
CA LEU A 36 -55.61 27.96 55.21
C LEU A 36 -56.54 29.13 54.90
N ILE A 37 -56.87 29.35 53.63
CA ILE A 37 -57.73 30.44 53.15
C ILE A 37 -57.24 31.81 53.67
N ILE A 38 -55.94 32.04 53.51
CA ILE A 38 -55.24 33.28 53.94
C ILE A 38 -54.60 33.96 52.73
N ASP A 39 -54.34 35.27 52.83
CA ASP A 39 -53.65 36.01 51.76
C ASP A 39 -52.16 35.61 51.65
N PHE A 40 -51.55 35.99 50.53
CA PHE A 40 -50.17 35.62 50.21
C PHE A 40 -49.15 36.16 51.21
N ASN A 41 -49.36 37.37 51.76
CA ASN A 41 -48.42 37.97 52.69
C ASN A 41 -48.46 37.26 54.04
N GLU A 42 -49.65 36.91 54.53
CA GLU A 42 -49.82 36.13 55.75
C GLU A 42 -49.27 34.71 55.59
N ALA A 43 -49.47 34.07 54.43
CA ALA A 43 -48.88 32.77 54.11
C ALA A 43 -47.34 32.81 54.05
N GLU A 44 -46.76 33.82 53.40
CA GLU A 44 -45.30 33.98 53.32
C GLU A 44 -44.71 34.24 54.71
N LYS A 45 -45.39 35.05 55.53
CA LYS A 45 -45.00 35.31 56.92
C LYS A 45 -45.04 34.04 57.76
N LEU A 46 -46.08 33.21 57.61
CA LEU A 46 -46.15 31.90 58.26
C LEU A 46 -44.95 31.04 57.81
N LYS A 47 -44.75 30.85 56.50
CA LYS A 47 -43.67 30.04 55.92
C LYS A 47 -42.28 30.42 56.43
N ARG A 48 -42.00 31.72 56.55
CA ARG A 48 -40.68 32.23 56.98
C ARG A 48 -40.42 32.09 58.48
N ASN A 49 -41.45 32.13 59.31
CA ASN A 49 -41.30 32.23 60.77
C ASN A 49 -41.58 30.91 61.51
N ILE A 50 -42.44 30.04 60.98
CA ILE A 50 -42.94 28.84 61.67
C ILE A 50 -41.85 27.87 62.11
N GLU A 51 -40.73 27.78 61.36
CA GLU A 51 -39.62 26.90 61.72
C GLU A 51 -38.90 27.37 63.00
N LYS A 52 -38.81 28.70 63.22
CA LYS A 52 -38.17 29.30 64.41
C LYS A 52 -39.13 29.39 65.58
N GLU A 53 -40.34 29.88 65.33
CA GLU A 53 -41.33 30.16 66.38
C GLU A 53 -42.09 28.91 66.84
N LYS A 54 -42.07 27.83 66.04
CA LYS A 54 -42.77 26.54 66.23
C LYS A 54 -44.30 26.63 66.22
N LYS A 55 -44.86 27.80 66.54
CA LYS A 55 -46.27 28.14 66.52
C LYS A 55 -46.41 29.59 66.06
N VAL A 56 -47.33 29.85 65.13
CA VAL A 56 -47.55 31.19 64.58
C VAL A 56 -49.05 31.45 64.50
N GLN A 57 -49.49 32.61 64.96
CA GLN A 57 -50.86 33.06 64.77
C GLN A 57 -51.02 33.66 63.37
N ILE A 58 -52.05 33.20 62.66
CA ILE A 58 -52.42 33.69 61.34
C ILE A 58 -53.82 34.24 61.36
N LYS A 59 -54.11 35.08 60.37
CA LYS A 59 -55.42 35.68 60.17
C LYS A 59 -55.95 35.30 58.79
N ASP A 60 -57.13 34.70 58.74
CA ASP A 60 -57.76 34.35 57.46
C ASP A 60 -58.41 35.56 56.76
N ILE A 61 -58.89 35.35 55.53
CA ILE A 61 -59.57 36.40 54.75
C ILE A 61 -60.86 36.93 55.41
N PHE A 62 -61.42 36.20 56.38
CA PHE A 62 -62.60 36.60 57.15
C PHE A 62 -62.23 37.24 58.49
N ASN A 63 -60.94 37.45 58.77
CA ASN A 63 -60.37 37.98 60.00
C ASN A 63 -60.43 37.03 61.22
N ASN A 64 -60.66 35.73 61.02
CA ASN A 64 -60.55 34.76 62.11
C ASN A 64 -59.07 34.51 62.42
N VAL A 65 -58.75 34.41 63.71
CA VAL A 65 -57.39 34.14 64.18
C VAL A 65 -57.25 32.66 64.51
N THR A 66 -56.29 32.01 63.88
CA THR A 66 -55.98 30.59 64.11
C THR A 66 -54.49 30.45 64.43
N GLU A 67 -54.14 29.60 65.38
CA GLU A 67 -52.74 29.24 65.67
C GLU A 67 -52.38 28.00 64.86
N ILE A 68 -51.31 28.09 64.08
CA ILE A 68 -50.77 26.97 63.30
C ILE A 68 -49.47 26.49 63.95
N THR A 69 -49.39 25.19 64.20
CA THR A 69 -48.17 24.53 64.68
C THR A 69 -47.25 24.14 63.53
N TYR A 70 -45.96 23.94 63.81
CA TYR A 70 -44.99 23.47 62.81
C TYR A 70 -45.38 22.12 62.19
N ASP A 71 -45.97 21.20 62.97
CA ASP A 71 -46.41 19.89 62.45
C ASP A 71 -47.61 20.01 61.50
N GLU A 72 -48.55 20.91 61.78
CA GLU A 72 -49.67 21.21 60.89
C GLU A 72 -49.19 21.88 59.60
N PHE A 73 -48.28 22.85 59.72
CA PHE A 73 -47.62 23.47 58.58
C PHE A 73 -46.93 22.43 57.69
N LEU A 74 -46.16 21.51 58.28
CA LEU A 74 -45.50 20.45 57.52
C LEU A 74 -46.49 19.57 56.76
N LYS A 75 -47.63 19.22 57.37
CA LYS A 75 -48.67 18.43 56.69
C LYS A 75 -49.24 19.16 55.48
N ILE A 76 -49.42 20.48 55.57
CA ILE A 76 -49.96 21.31 54.48
C ILE A 76 -49.00 21.34 53.29
N ILE A 77 -47.70 21.55 53.54
CA ILE A 77 -46.75 21.76 52.45
C ILE A 77 -46.08 20.49 51.94
N MET A 78 -46.26 19.34 52.60
CA MET A 78 -45.46 18.13 52.35
C MET A 78 -45.54 17.66 50.90
N GLU A 79 -46.75 17.56 50.35
CA GLU A 79 -46.97 17.08 48.98
C GLU A 79 -46.27 18.00 47.97
N LYS A 80 -46.47 19.32 48.11
CA LYS A 80 -45.87 20.32 47.23
C LYS A 80 -44.34 20.37 47.35
N VAL A 81 -43.79 20.23 48.55
CA VAL A 81 -42.34 20.15 48.77
C VAL A 81 -41.76 18.89 48.12
N GLU A 82 -42.44 17.74 48.22
CA GLU A 82 -41.98 16.50 47.60
C GLU A 82 -42.00 16.57 46.07
N GLU A 83 -43.03 17.20 45.50
CA GLU A 83 -43.13 17.49 44.06
C GLU A 83 -41.95 18.35 43.59
N ILE A 84 -41.72 19.51 44.24
CA ILE A 84 -40.64 20.43 43.87
C ILE A 84 -39.27 19.77 44.06
N ALA A 85 -39.07 19.02 45.16
CA ALA A 85 -37.82 18.31 45.42
C ALA A 85 -37.54 17.22 44.36
N MET A 86 -38.58 16.52 43.91
CA MET A 86 -38.48 15.52 42.83
C MET A 86 -38.07 16.19 41.51
N GLU A 87 -38.75 17.27 41.11
CA GLU A 87 -38.42 17.98 39.87
C GLU A 87 -36.99 18.53 39.90
N ILE A 88 -36.55 19.10 41.03
CA ILE A 88 -35.16 19.56 41.21
C ILE A 88 -34.18 18.39 41.08
N ALA A 89 -34.46 17.25 41.73
CA ALA A 89 -33.62 16.07 41.67
C ALA A 89 -33.50 15.51 40.26
N ASP A 90 -34.63 15.32 39.57
CA ASP A 90 -34.69 14.81 38.21
C ASP A 90 -33.93 15.75 37.26
N LYS A 91 -34.16 17.06 37.39
CA LYS A 91 -33.47 18.04 36.55
C LYS A 91 -31.95 18.05 36.78
N ILE A 92 -31.49 17.89 38.03
CA ILE A 92 -30.05 17.76 38.33
C ILE A 92 -29.47 16.52 37.68
N LEU A 93 -30.15 15.37 37.76
CA LEU A 93 -29.69 14.12 37.18
C LEU A 93 -29.70 14.16 35.65
N ASP A 94 -30.72 14.75 35.05
CA ASP A 94 -30.82 14.97 33.60
C ASP A 94 -29.68 15.83 33.08
N LEU A 95 -29.32 16.90 33.80
CA LEU A 95 -28.24 17.81 33.39
C LEU A 95 -26.84 17.24 33.64
N ASN A 96 -26.65 16.47 34.71
CA ASN A 96 -25.34 15.97 35.12
C ASN A 96 -25.04 14.56 34.58
N PHE A 97 -26.04 13.81 34.13
CA PHE A 97 -25.99 12.40 33.68
C PHE A 97 -25.48 11.40 34.74
N LYS A 98 -25.21 11.86 35.97
CA LYS A 98 -24.71 11.07 37.10
C LYS A 98 -25.08 11.75 38.42
N GLN A 99 -24.99 11.02 39.52
CA GLN A 99 -25.16 11.59 40.85
C GLN A 99 -24.07 12.67 41.11
N PRO A 100 -24.43 13.89 41.53
CA PRO A 100 -23.45 14.92 41.88
C PRO A 100 -22.71 14.57 43.17
N GLN A 101 -21.49 15.09 43.34
CA GLN A 101 -20.70 14.85 44.55
C GLN A 101 -21.22 15.62 45.77
N ALA A 102 -21.76 16.81 45.53
CA ALA A 102 -22.36 17.69 46.52
C ALA A 102 -23.35 18.63 45.82
N ILE A 103 -24.28 19.19 46.59
CA ILE A 103 -25.26 20.18 46.11
C ILE A 103 -25.17 21.40 47.02
N VAL A 104 -25.08 22.57 46.40
CA VAL A 104 -25.07 23.85 47.11
C VAL A 104 -26.38 24.56 46.80
N LEU A 105 -27.25 24.64 47.80
CA LEU A 105 -28.52 25.34 47.71
C LEU A 105 -28.32 26.82 48.04
N VAL A 106 -28.76 27.68 47.12
CA VAL A 106 -28.65 29.15 47.22
C VAL A 106 -30.02 29.80 46.98
N GLY A 107 -30.16 31.08 47.34
CA GLY A 107 -31.42 31.81 47.21
C GLY A 107 -32.38 31.59 48.38
N GLY A 108 -33.35 32.50 48.57
CA GLY A 108 -34.23 32.51 49.75
C GLY A 108 -35.06 31.22 49.93
N GLY A 109 -35.52 30.60 48.84
CA GLY A 109 -36.25 29.32 48.91
C GLY A 109 -35.44 28.15 49.49
N SER A 110 -34.11 28.24 49.48
CA SER A 110 -33.24 27.23 50.08
C SER A 110 -33.32 27.21 51.62
N SER A 111 -33.83 28.26 52.25
CA SER A 111 -33.92 28.34 53.71
C SER A 111 -34.95 27.38 54.32
N LEU A 112 -35.84 26.77 53.51
CA LEU A 112 -36.81 25.79 53.98
C LEU A 112 -36.14 24.43 54.19
N LYS A 113 -35.88 24.05 55.46
CA LYS A 113 -35.09 22.85 55.79
C LYS A 113 -35.63 21.56 55.20
N ILE A 114 -36.95 21.37 55.21
CA ILE A 114 -37.58 20.15 54.69
C ILE A 114 -37.32 19.95 53.19
N LEU A 115 -37.19 21.04 52.41
CA LEU A 115 -36.85 20.95 50.99
C LEU A 115 -35.46 20.35 50.78
N LYS A 116 -34.48 20.78 51.58
CA LYS A 116 -33.13 20.21 51.56
C LYS A 116 -33.13 18.71 51.86
N GLU A 117 -33.85 18.30 52.92
CA GLU A 117 -33.95 16.90 53.33
C GLU A 117 -34.54 16.03 52.21
N LYS A 118 -35.61 16.52 51.54
CA LYS A 118 -36.24 15.81 50.43
C LYS A 118 -35.36 15.74 49.18
N ILE A 119 -34.66 16.82 48.82
CA ILE A 119 -33.71 16.80 47.68
C ILE A 119 -32.58 15.78 47.92
N ALA A 120 -32.01 15.76 49.13
CA ALA A 120 -30.96 14.82 49.50
C ALA A 120 -31.45 13.36 49.37
N ALA A 121 -32.64 13.07 49.89
CA ALA A 121 -33.25 11.75 49.81
C ALA A 121 -33.53 11.32 48.36
N LYS A 122 -34.09 12.19 47.52
CA LYS A 122 -34.43 11.88 46.11
C LYS A 122 -33.20 11.61 45.25
N ILE A 123 -32.13 12.37 45.45
CA ILE A 123 -30.87 12.19 44.70
C ILE A 123 -30.05 11.01 45.24
N GLY A 124 -30.34 10.56 46.46
CA GLY A 124 -29.60 9.49 47.14
C GLY A 124 -28.27 9.97 47.73
N LEU A 125 -28.20 11.23 48.16
CA LEU A 125 -27.02 11.81 48.80
C LEU A 125 -27.18 11.90 50.32
N PRO A 126 -26.09 11.71 51.09
CA PRO A 126 -26.09 12.07 52.50
C PRO A 126 -26.42 13.56 52.68
N GLU A 127 -27.25 13.89 53.68
CA GLU A 127 -27.62 15.29 53.96
C GLU A 127 -26.42 16.21 54.21
N THR A 128 -25.30 15.66 54.68
CA THR A 128 -24.03 16.38 54.89
C THR A 128 -23.39 16.88 53.59
N ARG A 129 -23.81 16.35 52.43
CA ARG A 129 -23.37 16.75 51.09
C ARG A 129 -24.34 17.69 50.37
N VAL A 130 -25.45 18.04 51.02
CA VAL A 130 -26.39 19.05 50.54
C VAL A 130 -26.31 20.24 51.51
N GLY A 131 -25.64 21.31 51.10
CA GLY A 131 -25.30 22.44 51.95
C GLY A 131 -25.89 23.76 51.46
N HIS A 132 -25.81 24.77 52.30
CA HIS A 132 -26.01 26.16 51.90
C HIS A 132 -24.66 26.87 51.85
N ARG A 133 -24.58 27.92 51.04
CA ARG A 133 -23.50 28.91 51.11
C ARG A 133 -24.11 30.25 51.44
N LEU A 134 -23.48 30.94 52.39
CA LEU A 134 -23.79 32.32 52.69
C LEU A 134 -22.80 33.24 51.98
N PRO A 135 -23.19 34.48 51.65
CA PRO A 135 -22.29 35.44 51.00
C PRO A 135 -20.98 35.69 51.76
N GLN A 136 -21.00 35.59 53.09
CA GLN A 136 -19.81 35.68 53.94
C GLN A 136 -18.81 34.51 53.76
N ASP A 137 -19.24 33.39 53.18
CA ASP A 137 -18.39 32.22 52.93
C ASP A 137 -17.62 32.34 51.61
N ILE A 138 -17.89 33.38 50.81
CA ILE A 138 -17.22 33.65 49.54
C ILE A 138 -15.87 34.33 49.82
N LEU A 139 -14.79 33.72 49.36
CA LEU A 139 -13.43 34.23 49.52
C LEU A 139 -13.31 35.60 48.82
N ASN A 140 -12.72 36.58 49.52
CA ASN A 140 -12.41 37.94 49.05
C ASN A 140 -13.54 38.99 49.11
N LEU A 141 -14.54 38.81 49.97
CA LEU A 141 -15.59 39.81 50.23
C LEU A 141 -15.70 40.14 51.71
N GLU A 142 -15.52 41.41 52.05
CA GLU A 142 -15.61 41.94 53.42
C GLU A 142 -16.67 43.05 53.50
N ASN A 143 -17.16 43.33 54.71
CA ASN A 143 -18.09 44.43 54.99
C ASN A 143 -19.42 44.40 54.20
N LEU A 144 -19.98 43.21 53.96
CA LEU A 144 -21.28 43.05 53.31
C LEU A 144 -22.41 43.66 54.19
N PRO A 145 -23.31 44.48 53.63
CA PRO A 145 -24.45 45.03 54.37
C PRO A 145 -25.40 43.93 54.85
N ASP A 146 -26.08 44.16 55.96
CA ASP A 146 -26.95 43.15 56.60
C ASP A 146 -28.03 42.60 55.67
N ILE A 147 -28.51 43.41 54.72
CA ILE A 147 -29.55 43.04 53.75
C ILE A 147 -29.14 41.93 52.78
N ILE A 148 -27.84 41.66 52.59
CA ILE A 148 -27.35 40.59 51.69
C ILE A 148 -26.64 39.47 52.44
N LYS A 149 -26.82 39.33 53.76
CA LYS A 149 -26.18 38.26 54.53
C LYS A 149 -26.84 36.89 54.36
N GLY A 150 -28.11 36.86 53.94
CA GLY A 150 -28.85 35.62 53.73
C GLY A 150 -28.45 34.88 52.44
N PRO A 151 -28.89 33.62 52.25
CA PRO A 151 -28.67 32.84 51.02
C PRO A 151 -29.16 33.54 49.73
N GLU A 152 -30.15 34.42 49.83
CA GLU A 152 -30.64 35.30 48.77
C GLU A 152 -29.60 36.32 48.28
N GLY A 153 -28.63 36.67 49.11
CA GLY A 153 -27.55 37.60 48.77
C GLY A 153 -26.47 36.99 47.86
N ILE A 154 -26.45 35.68 47.66
CA ILE A 154 -25.42 34.99 46.85
C ILE A 154 -25.43 35.49 45.40
N THR A 155 -26.61 35.59 44.77
CA THR A 155 -26.72 35.97 43.35
C THR A 155 -26.27 37.42 43.10
N PRO A 156 -26.77 38.43 43.85
CA PRO A 156 -26.25 39.80 43.74
C PRO A 156 -24.74 39.89 43.94
N VAL A 157 -24.19 39.14 44.89
CA VAL A 157 -22.76 39.10 45.15
C VAL A 157 -21.98 38.47 43.99
N GLY A 158 -22.47 37.39 43.39
CA GLY A 158 -21.87 36.78 42.19
C GLY A 158 -21.87 37.72 40.97
N ILE A 159 -22.94 38.51 40.80
CA ILE A 159 -23.00 39.56 39.76
C ILE A 159 -21.94 40.63 40.01
N LEU A 160 -21.82 41.12 41.25
CA LEU A 160 -20.82 42.10 41.65
C LEU A 160 -19.39 41.59 41.41
N GLU A 161 -19.08 40.35 41.81
CA GLU A 161 -17.77 39.74 41.59
C GLU A 161 -17.46 39.65 40.08
N THR A 162 -18.42 39.19 39.28
CA THR A 162 -18.27 39.07 37.82
C THR A 162 -17.97 40.43 37.18
N ALA A 163 -18.65 41.49 37.61
CA ALA A 163 -18.44 42.84 37.13
C ALA A 163 -17.06 43.41 37.53
N ILE A 164 -16.66 43.25 38.79
CA ILE A 164 -15.37 43.77 39.32
C ILE A 164 -14.18 43.10 38.64
N TYR A 165 -14.18 41.76 38.57
CA TYR A 165 -13.03 41.02 38.05
C TYR A 165 -13.09 40.81 36.53
N LYS A 166 -14.10 41.38 35.87
CA LYS A 166 -14.40 41.14 34.44
C LYS A 166 -14.44 39.65 34.08
N ARG A 167 -14.70 38.76 35.04
CA ARG A 167 -14.76 37.30 34.88
C ARG A 167 -16.11 36.88 34.27
N GLY A 168 -16.51 37.59 33.21
CA GLY A 168 -17.68 37.22 32.43
C GLY A 168 -17.48 35.84 31.80
N ILE A 169 -18.60 35.17 31.57
CA ILE A 169 -18.64 34.00 30.70
C ILE A 169 -18.19 34.48 29.32
N GLY A 170 -17.08 33.96 28.79
CA GLY A 170 -16.68 34.20 27.42
C GLY A 170 -17.70 33.55 26.51
N PHE A 171 -18.73 34.31 26.15
CA PHE A 171 -19.80 33.91 25.25
C PHE A 171 -19.54 34.58 23.91
N ILE A 172 -19.19 33.78 22.90
CA ILE A 172 -19.06 34.27 21.53
C ILE A 172 -19.94 33.43 20.60
N GLU A 173 -20.58 34.10 19.66
CA GLU A 173 -21.27 33.52 18.52
C GLU A 173 -20.27 33.46 17.35
N VAL A 174 -20.11 32.29 16.75
CA VAL A 174 -19.25 32.09 15.57
C VAL A 174 -19.98 31.27 14.52
N MET A 175 -19.50 31.32 13.27
CA MET A 175 -20.05 30.54 12.17
C MET A 175 -19.02 29.49 11.73
N VAL A 176 -19.29 28.21 11.99
CA VAL A 176 -18.40 27.09 11.66
C VAL A 176 -18.97 26.29 10.50
N ASN A 177 -18.29 26.29 9.36
CA ASN A 177 -18.73 25.63 8.11
C ASN A 177 -20.17 26.02 7.69
N GLY A 178 -20.58 27.26 7.99
CA GLY A 178 -21.90 27.80 7.64
C GLY A 178 -22.96 27.64 8.74
N GLU A 179 -22.68 26.92 9.81
CA GLU A 179 -23.59 26.72 10.94
C GLU A 179 -23.21 27.64 12.11
N LYS A 180 -24.21 28.16 12.83
CA LYS A 180 -23.99 29.02 13.99
C LYS A 180 -23.67 28.18 15.22
N GLU A 181 -22.62 28.55 15.94
CA GLU A 181 -22.18 27.90 17.17
C GLU A 181 -22.01 28.94 18.29
N TYR A 182 -22.43 28.56 19.49
CA TYR A 182 -22.26 29.37 20.70
C TYR A 182 -21.18 28.75 21.59
N ILE A 183 -20.12 29.51 21.84
CA ILE A 183 -18.97 29.02 22.58
C ILE A 183 -18.96 29.68 23.95
N ILE A 184 -18.93 28.83 24.98
CA ILE A 184 -18.91 29.22 26.38
C ILE A 184 -17.56 28.80 26.96
N ASN A 185 -16.68 29.75 27.23
CA ASN A 185 -15.41 29.50 27.89
C ASN A 185 -15.20 30.46 29.05
N LEU A 186 -14.85 29.93 30.23
CA LEU A 186 -14.47 30.74 31.39
C LEU A 186 -13.08 31.36 31.21
N ASN A 187 -12.24 30.74 30.38
CA ASN A 187 -11.00 31.35 29.90
C ASN A 187 -11.36 32.29 28.75
N GLN A 188 -11.17 33.59 28.95
CA GLN A 188 -11.52 34.64 27.98
C GLN A 188 -10.82 34.53 26.62
N ASN A 189 -9.79 33.68 26.51
CA ASN A 189 -9.10 33.40 25.26
C ASN A 189 -9.68 32.12 24.64
N ILE A 190 -10.63 32.29 23.72
CA ILE A 190 -11.27 31.20 23.00
C ILE A 190 -10.43 30.90 21.77
N LYS A 191 -10.00 29.65 21.63
CA LYS A 191 -9.22 29.19 20.47
C LYS A 191 -10.08 28.39 19.50
N VAL A 192 -9.60 28.19 18.28
CA VAL A 192 -10.25 27.30 17.29
C VAL A 192 -10.49 25.91 17.88
N LEU A 193 -9.54 25.38 18.67
CA LEU A 193 -9.67 24.10 19.35
C LEU A 193 -10.92 24.05 20.27
N ASP A 194 -11.20 25.12 21.00
CA ASP A 194 -12.37 25.20 21.89
C ASP A 194 -13.67 25.20 21.08
N VAL A 195 -13.68 25.88 19.93
CA VAL A 195 -14.82 25.89 19.00
C VAL A 195 -15.11 24.50 18.47
N LEU A 196 -14.06 23.79 18.04
CA LEU A 196 -14.15 22.42 17.56
C LEU A 196 -14.69 21.45 18.62
N MET A 197 -14.21 21.59 19.86
CA MET A 197 -14.66 20.78 20.99
C MET A 197 -16.12 21.04 21.32
N ALA A 198 -16.56 22.31 21.31
CA ALA A 198 -17.95 22.67 21.56
C ALA A 198 -18.90 22.12 20.50
N LYS A 199 -18.48 22.10 19.22
CA LYS A 199 -19.21 21.49 18.10
C LYS A 199 -19.20 19.95 18.13
N GLY A 200 -18.42 19.33 19.02
CA GLY A 200 -18.26 17.87 19.09
C GLY A 200 -17.45 17.27 17.94
N ILE A 201 -16.61 18.06 17.27
CA ILE A 201 -15.74 17.56 16.20
C ILE A 201 -14.55 16.83 16.83
N GLU A 202 -14.42 15.54 16.51
CA GLU A 202 -13.27 14.74 16.91
C GLU A 202 -11.99 15.21 16.21
N LEU A 203 -10.96 15.54 16.99
CA LEU A 203 -9.65 15.98 16.47
C LEU A 203 -9.02 14.99 15.48
N LYS A 204 -9.29 13.68 15.66
CA LYS A 204 -8.80 12.63 14.75
C LYS A 204 -9.28 12.80 13.31
N LYS A 205 -10.46 13.40 13.10
CA LYS A 205 -11.02 13.65 11.76
C LYS A 205 -10.32 14.79 11.02
N LEU A 206 -9.53 15.61 11.73
CA LEU A 206 -8.74 16.69 11.14
C LEU A 206 -7.43 16.17 10.54
N TYR A 207 -7.01 14.95 10.88
CA TYR A 207 -5.77 14.36 10.40
C TYR A 207 -6.06 13.22 9.43
N GLY A 208 -5.77 13.46 8.15
CA GLY A 208 -5.76 12.40 7.16
C GLY A 208 -4.73 11.33 7.53
N LYS A 209 -5.09 10.07 7.36
CA LYS A 209 -4.23 8.92 7.60
C LYS A 209 -3.39 8.63 6.36
N PRO A 210 -2.08 8.36 6.48
CA PRO A 210 -1.29 7.90 5.34
C PRO A 210 -1.87 6.60 4.79
N GLY A 211 -1.79 6.41 3.47
CA GLY A 211 -2.24 5.16 2.85
C GLY A 211 -1.41 3.98 3.35
N ASN A 212 -2.04 2.82 3.45
CA ASN A 212 -1.38 1.59 3.88
C ASN A 212 -0.22 1.28 2.92
N ALA A 213 0.94 0.96 3.51
CA ALA A 213 2.07 0.45 2.74
C ALA A 213 1.83 -1.01 2.38
N LEU A 214 2.35 -1.42 1.22
CA LEU A 214 2.33 -2.80 0.76
C LEU A 214 3.73 -3.39 0.99
N THR A 215 3.80 -4.39 1.85
CA THR A 215 5.05 -5.11 2.16
C THR A 215 5.05 -6.42 1.40
N TYR A 216 6.17 -6.82 0.82
CA TYR A 216 6.27 -8.10 0.13
C TYR A 216 7.70 -8.63 0.22
N THR A 217 7.85 -9.94 0.08
CA THR A 217 9.17 -10.57 -0.01
C THR A 217 9.44 -10.89 -1.47
N LEU A 218 10.59 -10.48 -2.00
CA LEU A 218 11.01 -10.79 -3.37
C LEU A 218 12.32 -11.56 -3.34
N ASN A 219 12.31 -12.83 -3.76
CA ASN A 219 13.47 -13.73 -3.70
C ASN A 219 14.18 -13.71 -2.33
N GLY A 220 13.40 -13.69 -1.24
CA GLY A 220 13.90 -13.69 0.14
C GLY A 220 14.19 -12.31 0.75
N GLU A 221 14.17 -11.23 -0.04
CA GLU A 221 14.34 -9.86 0.48
C GLU A 221 13.01 -9.17 0.74
N ILE A 222 12.84 -8.63 1.95
CA ILE A 222 11.65 -7.82 2.28
C ILE A 222 11.76 -6.44 1.61
N LYS A 223 10.72 -6.06 0.88
CA LYS A 223 10.55 -4.75 0.25
C LYS A 223 9.25 -4.10 0.74
N ILE A 224 9.22 -2.77 0.71
CA ILE A 224 8.09 -1.98 1.16
C ILE A 224 7.76 -0.92 0.11
N LEU A 225 6.56 -0.98 -0.45
CA LEU A 225 5.98 0.07 -1.28
C LEU A 225 5.13 0.99 -0.39
N ARG A 226 5.52 2.26 -0.29
CA ARG A 226 4.83 3.22 0.58
C ARG A 226 3.49 3.66 -0.02
N GLY A 227 2.47 3.79 0.82
CA GLY A 227 1.22 4.43 0.44
C GLY A 227 1.37 5.92 0.19
N GLY A 228 0.32 6.52 -0.37
CA GLY A 228 0.22 7.94 -0.64
C GLY A 228 0.23 8.78 0.64
N LYS A 229 0.65 10.03 0.51
CA LYS A 229 0.58 11.03 1.60
C LYS A 229 -0.88 11.43 1.82
N ALA A 230 -1.21 11.67 3.08
CA ALA A 230 -2.49 12.25 3.45
C ALA A 230 -2.44 13.78 3.40
N GLU A 231 -3.62 14.40 3.29
CA GLU A 231 -3.80 15.83 3.45
C GLU A 231 -4.61 16.10 4.72
N HIS A 232 -4.04 16.88 5.64
CA HIS A 232 -4.72 17.26 6.87
C HIS A 232 -5.71 18.42 6.61
N ALA A 233 -6.75 18.49 7.43
CA ALA A 233 -7.71 19.58 7.43
C ALA A 233 -6.99 20.92 7.64
N LYS A 234 -7.40 21.92 6.88
CA LYS A 234 -6.93 23.30 7.01
C LYS A 234 -8.02 24.14 7.66
N VAL A 235 -7.60 24.98 8.60
CA VAL A 235 -8.48 25.91 9.30
C VAL A 235 -8.31 27.30 8.70
N TYR A 236 -9.43 27.99 8.50
CA TYR A 236 -9.48 29.36 8.04
C TYR A 236 -10.38 30.17 8.97
N ILE A 237 -9.92 31.35 9.39
CA ILE A 237 -10.74 32.34 10.11
C ILE A 237 -10.91 33.52 9.16
N ASN A 238 -12.15 33.85 8.81
CA ASN A 238 -12.51 34.92 7.88
C ASN A 238 -11.74 34.84 6.54
N GLY A 239 -11.50 33.61 6.06
CA GLY A 239 -10.78 33.34 4.81
C GLY A 239 -9.25 33.28 4.93
N ILE A 240 -8.67 33.58 6.10
CA ILE A 240 -7.22 33.54 6.32
C ILE A 240 -6.86 32.21 6.98
N GLN A 241 -5.87 31.49 6.43
CA GLN A 241 -5.41 30.22 7.00
C GLN A 241 -4.80 30.44 8.39
N LYS A 242 -5.27 29.68 9.37
CA LYS A 242 -4.87 29.74 10.79
C LYS A 242 -4.58 28.35 11.34
N SER A 243 -4.05 28.30 12.56
CA SER A 243 -3.83 27.08 13.34
C SER A 243 -4.97 26.82 14.32
N LEU A 244 -4.96 25.64 14.94
CA LEU A 244 -5.91 25.27 16.00
C LEU A 244 -5.73 26.10 17.29
N GLU A 245 -4.57 26.72 17.45
CA GLU A 245 -4.20 27.50 18.65
C GLU A 245 -4.48 28.99 18.51
N ASP A 246 -4.85 29.46 17.32
CA ASP A 246 -5.21 30.85 17.07
C ASP A 246 -6.51 31.21 17.81
N GLU A 247 -6.55 32.45 18.30
CA GLU A 247 -7.69 33.03 19.00
C GLU A 247 -8.86 33.29 18.03
N VAL A 248 -10.07 33.09 18.52
CA VAL A 248 -11.35 33.27 17.84
C VAL A 248 -12.14 34.36 18.55
N LYS A 249 -12.73 35.27 17.77
CA LYS A 249 -13.52 36.39 18.26
C LYS A 249 -14.99 36.23 17.91
N ASN A 250 -15.83 36.95 18.64
CA ASN A 250 -17.26 37.03 18.37
C ASN A 250 -17.53 37.51 16.93
N GLY A 251 -18.36 36.76 16.20
CA GLY A 251 -18.73 36.99 14.82
C GLY A 251 -17.82 36.34 13.77
N ASP A 252 -16.74 35.65 14.19
CA ASP A 252 -15.80 35.04 13.24
C ASP A 252 -16.44 33.91 12.42
N LYS A 253 -16.03 33.83 11.15
CA LYS A 253 -16.38 32.74 10.24
C LYS A 253 -15.21 31.76 10.16
N ILE A 254 -15.41 30.57 10.72
CA ILE A 254 -14.44 29.49 10.72
C ILE A 254 -14.82 28.50 9.63
N PHE A 255 -13.89 28.27 8.71
CA PHE A 255 -14.00 27.22 7.71
C PHE A 255 -12.92 26.16 7.97
N ILE A 256 -13.34 24.90 7.98
CA ILE A 256 -12.47 23.75 8.22
C ILE A 256 -12.68 22.81 7.06
N SER A 257 -11.63 22.62 6.27
CA SER A 257 -11.66 21.66 5.17
C SER A 257 -11.68 20.23 5.69
N ASP A 258 -12.18 19.31 4.89
CA ASP A 258 -12.04 17.88 5.20
C ASP A 258 -10.56 17.47 5.14
N ALA A 259 -10.22 16.45 5.92
CA ALA A 259 -8.98 15.72 5.75
C ALA A 259 -9.15 14.65 4.66
N ILE A 260 -8.10 14.42 3.88
CA ILE A 260 -8.08 13.43 2.81
C ILE A 260 -7.05 12.37 3.17
N ASP A 261 -7.50 11.13 3.32
CA ASP A 261 -6.61 10.00 3.56
C ASP A 261 -5.73 9.73 2.32
N GLY A 262 -4.49 9.29 2.57
CA GLY A 262 -3.58 8.88 1.52
C GLY A 262 -4.08 7.60 0.85
N LYS A 263 -3.85 7.48 -0.46
CA LYS A 263 -4.21 6.26 -1.21
C LYS A 263 -3.31 5.09 -0.80
N ASP A 264 -3.90 3.92 -0.60
CA ASP A 264 -3.14 2.70 -0.31
C ASP A 264 -2.19 2.34 -1.46
N ALA A 265 -1.03 1.79 -1.11
CA ALA A 265 -0.07 1.30 -2.08
C ALA A 265 -0.66 0.13 -2.87
N SER A 266 -0.54 0.17 -4.18
CA SER A 266 -0.95 -0.91 -5.07
C SER A 266 -0.02 -0.96 -6.29
N CYS A 267 0.28 -2.17 -6.75
CA CYS A 267 1.02 -2.44 -7.97
C CYS A 267 0.71 -3.86 -8.47
N PHE A 268 1.16 -4.16 -9.68
CA PHE A 268 1.16 -5.52 -10.23
C PHE A 268 2.48 -6.22 -9.88
N ILE A 269 2.48 -7.56 -9.94
CA ILE A 269 3.68 -8.36 -9.70
C ILE A 269 4.81 -7.98 -10.67
N LYS A 270 4.51 -7.71 -11.94
CA LYS A 270 5.49 -7.27 -12.94
C LYS A 270 6.23 -5.98 -12.56
N ASP A 271 5.59 -5.08 -11.80
CA ASP A 271 6.17 -3.78 -11.43
C ASP A 271 7.29 -3.93 -10.40
N VAL A 272 7.31 -5.06 -9.67
CA VAL A 272 8.32 -5.35 -8.65
C VAL A 272 9.42 -6.30 -9.14
N LEU A 273 9.26 -6.89 -10.33
CA LEU A 273 10.24 -7.78 -10.93
C LEU A 273 11.37 -7.00 -11.64
N PRO A 274 12.60 -7.54 -11.64
CA PRO A 274 13.69 -6.98 -12.45
C PRO A 274 13.34 -6.95 -13.94
N GLN A 275 13.61 -5.82 -14.60
CA GLN A 275 13.25 -5.60 -16.00
C GLN A 275 14.00 -6.52 -16.98
N ASP A 276 15.20 -6.99 -16.62
CA ASP A 276 16.02 -7.89 -17.45
C ASP A 276 15.50 -9.34 -17.50
N LEU A 277 14.41 -9.63 -16.80
CA LEU A 277 13.66 -10.88 -16.90
C LEU A 277 12.71 -10.91 -18.10
N PHE A 278 12.37 -9.74 -18.64
CA PHE A 278 11.45 -9.61 -19.77
C PHE A 278 12.25 -9.41 -21.05
N MET A 279 12.02 -10.27 -22.04
CA MET A 279 12.69 -10.18 -23.35
C MET A 279 11.67 -10.29 -24.48
N SER A 280 11.89 -9.56 -25.56
CA SER A 280 11.16 -9.73 -26.82
C SER A 280 12.08 -10.42 -27.81
N ILE A 281 11.68 -11.58 -28.32
CA ILE A 281 12.47 -12.38 -29.28
C ILE A 281 11.62 -12.70 -30.50
N GLU A 282 12.24 -13.05 -31.61
CA GLU A 282 11.56 -13.50 -32.82
C GLU A 282 11.77 -15.00 -32.98
N LEU A 283 10.72 -15.82 -32.94
CA LEU A 283 10.78 -17.26 -33.18
C LEU A 283 10.07 -17.59 -34.48
N ASN A 284 10.81 -18.11 -35.47
CA ASN A 284 10.28 -18.47 -36.79
C ASN A 284 9.48 -17.35 -37.47
N GLY A 285 9.89 -16.09 -37.27
CA GLY A 285 9.23 -14.90 -37.81
C GLY A 285 8.12 -14.32 -36.93
N ASN A 286 7.75 -14.98 -35.83
CA ASN A 286 6.75 -14.47 -34.87
C ASN A 286 7.42 -13.79 -33.69
N LEU A 287 6.98 -12.58 -33.34
CA LEU A 287 7.48 -11.85 -32.18
C LEU A 287 6.82 -12.38 -30.90
N ILE A 288 7.62 -12.78 -29.92
CA ILE A 288 7.19 -13.42 -28.67
C ILE A 288 7.77 -12.66 -27.49
N GLN A 289 6.95 -12.43 -26.47
CA GLN A 289 7.43 -11.98 -25.16
C GLN A 289 7.79 -13.17 -24.28
N VAL A 290 9.05 -13.20 -23.87
CA VAL A 290 9.57 -14.10 -22.85
C VAL A 290 9.35 -13.45 -21.50
N VAL A 291 8.51 -14.07 -20.69
CA VAL A 291 8.20 -13.66 -19.32
C VAL A 291 8.80 -14.66 -18.34
N PRO A 292 9.26 -14.23 -17.14
CA PRO A 292 9.73 -15.17 -16.12
C PRO A 292 8.58 -16.02 -15.60
N LYS A 293 8.91 -17.20 -15.06
CA LYS A 293 7.97 -17.92 -14.19
C LYS A 293 7.97 -17.27 -12.84
N VAL A 294 6.78 -16.95 -12.33
CA VAL A 294 6.62 -16.23 -11.07
C VAL A 294 5.75 -17.05 -10.15
N PHE A 295 6.14 -17.12 -8.88
CA PHE A 295 5.44 -17.87 -7.86
C PHE A 295 5.09 -16.94 -6.70
N CYS A 296 3.82 -16.96 -6.31
CA CYS A 296 3.34 -16.33 -5.08
C CYS A 296 3.03 -17.42 -4.06
N ASP A 297 3.72 -17.41 -2.93
CA ASP A 297 3.57 -18.42 -1.87
C ASP A 297 3.70 -19.86 -2.37
N GLY A 298 4.60 -20.07 -3.35
CA GLY A 298 4.87 -21.36 -3.98
C GLY A 298 3.90 -21.79 -5.10
N LYS A 299 2.89 -20.97 -5.44
CA LYS A 299 1.99 -21.22 -6.57
C LYS A 299 2.36 -20.34 -7.76
N GLU A 300 2.42 -20.92 -8.96
CA GLU A 300 2.67 -20.17 -10.19
C GLU A 300 1.52 -19.18 -10.44
N VAL A 301 1.87 -17.92 -10.70
CA VAL A 301 0.95 -16.79 -10.90
C VAL A 301 1.38 -15.95 -12.08
N SER A 302 0.43 -15.20 -12.66
CA SER A 302 0.76 -14.27 -13.74
C SER A 302 1.45 -13.00 -13.21
N PRO A 303 2.49 -12.49 -13.89
CA PRO A 303 3.06 -11.16 -13.59
C PRO A 303 2.03 -10.01 -13.68
N GLU A 304 0.93 -10.22 -14.39
CA GLU A 304 -0.17 -9.25 -14.54
C GLU A 304 -1.17 -9.27 -13.38
N GLU A 305 -0.99 -10.13 -12.37
CA GLU A 305 -1.84 -10.14 -11.18
C GLU A 305 -1.47 -9.02 -10.21
N PRO A 306 -2.45 -8.45 -9.46
CA PRO A 306 -2.17 -7.45 -8.44
C PRO A 306 -1.38 -8.08 -7.29
N LEU A 307 -0.34 -7.37 -6.84
CA LEU A 307 0.47 -7.79 -5.72
C LEU A 307 -0.34 -7.66 -4.42
N LYS A 308 -0.29 -8.69 -3.58
CA LYS A 308 -0.96 -8.71 -2.27
C LYS A 308 0.00 -8.31 -1.17
N ASP A 309 -0.51 -7.66 -0.13
CA ASP A 309 0.28 -7.39 1.06
C ASP A 309 0.77 -8.69 1.70
N ARG A 310 2.02 -8.67 2.13
CA ARG A 310 2.80 -9.77 2.71
C ARG A 310 2.99 -10.98 1.79
N ALA A 311 2.78 -10.82 0.49
CA ALA A 311 3.04 -11.89 -0.47
C ALA A 311 4.53 -12.26 -0.51
N ASN A 312 4.82 -13.55 -0.62
CA ASN A 312 6.16 -14.03 -0.93
C ASN A 312 6.27 -14.36 -2.42
N ILE A 313 6.99 -13.50 -3.15
CA ILE A 313 7.23 -13.61 -4.58
C ILE A 313 8.61 -14.21 -4.81
N THR A 314 8.64 -15.35 -5.51
CA THR A 314 9.86 -15.90 -6.09
C THR A 314 9.73 -15.98 -7.61
N PHE A 315 10.85 -15.97 -8.32
CA PHE A 315 10.83 -16.06 -9.78
C PHE A 315 11.99 -16.89 -10.33
N GLU A 316 11.74 -17.50 -11.48
CA GLU A 316 12.73 -18.23 -12.27
C GLU A 316 12.89 -17.56 -13.64
N LYS A 317 14.14 -17.22 -13.98
CA LYS A 317 14.48 -16.59 -15.25
C LYS A 317 14.47 -17.62 -16.37
N ILE A 318 13.70 -17.35 -17.42
CA ILE A 318 13.79 -18.09 -18.68
C ILE A 318 14.89 -17.44 -19.52
N SER A 319 15.95 -18.18 -19.85
CA SER A 319 17.14 -17.61 -20.49
C SER A 319 17.70 -18.42 -21.65
N THR A 320 17.35 -19.70 -21.76
CA THR A 320 17.89 -20.57 -22.81
C THR A 320 16.90 -20.79 -23.95
N VAL A 321 17.41 -21.13 -25.14
CA VAL A 321 16.54 -21.46 -26.27
C VAL A 321 15.66 -22.68 -25.95
N GLY A 322 16.20 -23.68 -25.27
CA GLY A 322 15.44 -24.86 -24.85
C GLY A 322 14.24 -24.50 -23.96
N GLU A 323 14.44 -23.64 -22.96
CA GLU A 323 13.35 -23.18 -22.09
C GLU A 323 12.29 -22.36 -22.86
N ILE A 324 12.71 -21.51 -23.79
CA ILE A 324 11.80 -20.71 -24.63
C ILE A 324 10.98 -21.61 -25.55
N LEU A 325 11.59 -22.63 -26.16
CA LEU A 325 10.87 -23.62 -26.97
C LEU A 325 9.86 -24.40 -26.10
N ALA A 326 10.27 -24.84 -24.90
CA ALA A 326 9.37 -25.52 -23.97
C ALA A 326 8.19 -24.63 -23.56
N MET A 327 8.43 -23.34 -23.29
CA MET A 327 7.40 -22.34 -22.99
C MET A 327 6.38 -22.18 -24.14
N GLN A 328 6.82 -22.31 -25.39
CA GLN A 328 5.96 -22.28 -26.58
C GLN A 328 5.29 -23.63 -26.88
N GLY A 329 5.46 -24.64 -26.02
CA GLY A 329 4.80 -25.94 -26.14
C GLY A 329 5.52 -26.94 -27.05
N PHE A 330 6.75 -26.66 -27.50
CA PHE A 330 7.56 -27.64 -28.22
C PHE A 330 7.99 -28.76 -27.25
N LYS A 331 7.66 -30.01 -27.58
CA LYS A 331 7.91 -31.17 -26.71
C LYS A 331 9.39 -31.60 -26.76
N PRO A 332 9.94 -32.19 -25.68
CA PRO A 332 11.31 -32.68 -25.64
C PRO A 332 11.66 -33.66 -26.78
N ASP A 333 10.72 -34.52 -27.18
CA ASP A 333 10.93 -35.51 -28.25
C ASP A 333 11.21 -34.87 -29.63
N ILE A 334 10.73 -33.65 -29.83
CA ILE A 334 10.91 -32.87 -31.06
C ILE A 334 12.32 -32.25 -31.10
N VAL A 335 12.92 -32.04 -29.92
CA VAL A 335 14.22 -31.39 -29.74
C VAL A 335 15.19 -32.39 -29.12
N SER A 336 15.41 -33.52 -29.81
CA SER A 336 16.27 -34.60 -29.32
C SER A 336 17.68 -34.51 -29.91
N GLU A 337 18.67 -34.75 -29.06
CA GLU A 337 20.05 -34.98 -29.47
C GLU A 337 20.51 -36.36 -29.00
N ARG A 338 21.31 -37.02 -29.82
CA ARG A 338 21.97 -38.27 -29.48
C ARG A 338 23.41 -38.25 -29.94
N ASP A 339 24.25 -38.92 -29.17
CA ASP A 339 25.60 -39.19 -29.60
C ASP A 339 25.60 -40.33 -30.62
N ILE A 340 26.27 -40.09 -31.75
CA ILE A 340 26.69 -41.16 -32.66
C ILE A 340 28.19 -41.35 -32.48
N VAL A 341 28.59 -42.58 -32.24
CA VAL A 341 30.00 -42.95 -32.08
C VAL A 341 30.45 -43.61 -33.37
N ILE A 342 31.45 -43.02 -34.01
CA ILE A 342 32.12 -43.61 -35.18
C ILE A 342 33.59 -43.86 -34.84
N THR A 343 34.23 -44.77 -35.56
CA THR A 343 35.68 -45.01 -35.44
C THR A 343 36.35 -44.48 -36.69
N LEU A 344 37.27 -43.52 -36.57
CA LEU A 344 38.05 -42.98 -37.68
C LEU A 344 39.51 -43.41 -37.50
N ASN A 345 40.04 -44.23 -38.42
CA ASN A 345 41.42 -44.74 -38.35
C ASN A 345 41.80 -45.34 -36.98
N LYS A 346 40.88 -46.12 -36.38
CA LYS A 346 40.97 -46.74 -35.05
C LYS A 346 40.78 -45.81 -33.85
N GLU A 347 40.49 -44.53 -34.05
CA GLU A 347 40.18 -43.59 -32.98
C GLU A 347 38.66 -43.33 -32.89
N PRO A 348 38.04 -43.38 -31.71
CA PRO A 348 36.63 -43.07 -31.55
C PRO A 348 36.38 -41.57 -31.70
N VAL A 349 35.38 -41.22 -32.51
CA VAL A 349 34.88 -39.85 -32.70
C VAL A 349 33.41 -39.83 -32.29
N ILE A 350 33.05 -38.93 -31.38
CA ILE A 350 31.68 -38.73 -30.92
C ILE A 350 31.13 -37.50 -31.65
N LEU A 351 30.01 -37.68 -32.35
CA LEU A 351 29.29 -36.61 -33.05
C LEU A 351 27.88 -36.47 -32.47
N LYS A 352 27.34 -35.25 -32.43
CA LYS A 352 25.99 -34.99 -31.92
C LYS A 352 24.97 -34.95 -33.06
N GLN A 353 24.19 -36.01 -33.23
CA GLN A 353 23.10 -36.04 -34.18
C GLN A 353 21.82 -35.46 -33.54
N ARG A 354 21.16 -34.55 -34.26
CA ARG A 354 19.93 -33.87 -33.81
C ARG A 354 18.79 -34.18 -34.78
N ASN A 355 17.54 -34.23 -34.29
CA ASN A 355 16.36 -34.30 -35.16
C ASN A 355 15.83 -32.89 -35.56
N TYR A 356 16.57 -31.83 -35.20
CA TYR A 356 16.20 -30.45 -35.43
C TYR A 356 17.39 -29.60 -35.88
N GLN A 357 17.08 -28.45 -36.50
CA GLN A 357 18.01 -27.36 -36.75
C GLN A 357 17.64 -26.18 -35.87
N LEU A 358 18.64 -25.62 -35.20
CA LEU A 358 18.48 -24.46 -34.35
C LEU A 358 19.51 -23.40 -34.69
N LYS A 359 19.04 -22.22 -35.07
CA LYS A 359 19.90 -21.06 -35.32
C LYS A 359 19.43 -19.86 -34.53
N VAL A 360 20.38 -19.12 -33.98
CA VAL A 360 20.14 -17.80 -33.39
C VAL A 360 20.92 -16.77 -34.19
N ASN A 361 20.24 -15.76 -34.71
CA ASN A 361 20.82 -14.72 -35.57
C ASN A 361 21.62 -15.29 -36.75
N GLY A 362 21.18 -16.43 -37.30
CA GLY A 362 21.81 -17.13 -38.42
C GLY A 362 22.93 -18.11 -38.04
N ILE A 363 23.36 -18.14 -36.78
CA ILE A 363 24.44 -19.01 -36.27
C ILE A 363 23.83 -20.26 -35.64
N GLU A 364 24.39 -21.44 -35.94
CA GLU A 364 23.93 -22.71 -35.36
C GLU A 364 24.32 -22.83 -33.88
N VAL A 365 23.36 -23.17 -33.02
CA VAL A 365 23.53 -23.21 -31.55
C VAL A 365 22.94 -24.48 -30.93
N SER A 366 23.23 -24.75 -29.66
CA SER A 366 22.55 -25.78 -28.86
C SER A 366 21.36 -25.20 -28.08
N GLN A 367 20.56 -26.06 -27.45
CA GLN A 367 19.45 -25.65 -26.58
C GLN A 367 19.90 -24.78 -25.39
N ASP A 368 21.11 -25.01 -24.88
CA ASP A 368 21.68 -24.30 -23.74
C ASP A 368 22.14 -22.86 -24.08
N TYR A 369 22.00 -22.44 -25.34
CA TYR A 369 22.33 -21.09 -25.75
C TYR A 369 21.50 -20.08 -24.97
N LYS A 370 22.19 -19.15 -24.29
CA LYS A 370 21.56 -18.05 -23.55
C LYS A 370 21.10 -16.97 -24.50
N VAL A 371 19.79 -16.86 -24.64
CA VAL A 371 19.09 -15.90 -25.49
C VAL A 371 19.17 -14.51 -24.90
N LYS A 372 19.34 -13.52 -25.77
CA LYS A 372 19.32 -12.10 -25.47
C LYS A 372 18.05 -11.46 -26.00
N ASN A 373 17.73 -10.30 -25.46
CA ASN A 373 16.64 -9.48 -25.98
C ASN A 373 16.87 -9.17 -27.47
N LEU A 374 15.81 -9.26 -28.27
CA LEU A 374 15.76 -9.07 -29.72
C LEU A 374 16.45 -10.16 -30.57
N ASP A 375 16.86 -11.28 -29.97
CA ASP A 375 17.40 -12.40 -30.73
C ASP A 375 16.36 -13.01 -31.68
N LYS A 376 16.85 -13.46 -32.84
CA LYS A 376 16.07 -14.17 -33.85
C LYS A 376 16.38 -15.64 -33.83
N ILE A 377 15.42 -16.42 -33.35
CA ILE A 377 15.48 -17.88 -33.24
C ILE A 377 14.80 -18.50 -34.47
N LEU A 378 15.53 -19.32 -35.21
CA LEU A 378 15.01 -20.18 -36.25
C LEU A 378 15.07 -21.63 -35.75
N PHE A 379 13.90 -22.25 -35.61
CA PHE A 379 13.74 -23.63 -35.21
C PHE A 379 13.03 -24.43 -36.32
N ARG A 380 13.65 -25.52 -36.77
CA ARG A 380 13.06 -26.42 -37.77
C ARG A 380 13.22 -27.87 -37.36
N GLU A 381 12.16 -28.66 -37.47
CA GLU A 381 12.15 -30.11 -37.22
C GLU A 381 12.77 -30.88 -38.40
N VAL A 382 14.03 -30.57 -38.71
CA VAL A 382 14.79 -31.21 -39.77
C VAL A 382 16.01 -31.87 -39.16
N PRO A 383 16.21 -33.18 -39.34
CA PRO A 383 17.36 -33.88 -38.80
C PRO A 383 18.68 -33.35 -39.35
N SER A 384 19.67 -33.26 -38.46
CA SER A 384 21.06 -33.08 -38.84
C SER A 384 21.67 -34.43 -39.24
N TYR A 385 22.49 -34.40 -40.27
CA TYR A 385 23.25 -35.55 -40.73
C TYR A 385 24.68 -35.13 -40.94
N TYR A 386 25.60 -36.02 -40.64
CA TYR A 386 27.01 -35.84 -40.98
C TYR A 386 27.32 -36.66 -42.22
N ARG A 387 28.16 -36.12 -43.08
CA ARG A 387 28.83 -36.83 -44.17
C ARG A 387 30.27 -37.10 -43.77
N ILE A 388 30.92 -38.05 -44.45
CA ILE A 388 32.31 -38.40 -44.16
C ILE A 388 33.22 -37.15 -44.27
N LYS A 389 33.01 -36.30 -45.27
CA LYS A 389 33.77 -35.04 -45.42
C LYS A 389 33.72 -34.11 -44.20
N ASP A 390 32.65 -34.15 -43.40
CA ASP A 390 32.49 -33.27 -42.23
C ASP A 390 33.45 -33.61 -41.09
N ILE A 391 34.00 -34.84 -41.09
CA ILE A 391 35.02 -35.31 -40.13
C ILE A 391 36.42 -35.41 -40.73
N LEU A 392 36.58 -35.20 -42.04
CA LEU A 392 37.87 -35.19 -42.73
C LEU A 392 38.59 -33.86 -42.48
N LYS A 393 39.27 -33.74 -41.34
CA LYS A 393 39.99 -32.50 -40.96
C LYS A 393 41.17 -32.18 -41.88
N SER A 394 41.77 -33.17 -42.53
CA SER A 394 42.84 -33.02 -43.54
C SER A 394 43.05 -34.35 -44.27
N PRO A 395 42.53 -34.53 -45.50
CA PRO A 395 42.79 -35.74 -46.25
C PRO A 395 44.29 -35.91 -46.57
N PRO A 396 44.82 -37.15 -46.64
CA PRO A 396 46.19 -37.38 -47.07
C PRO A 396 46.36 -36.93 -48.52
N LYS A 397 47.22 -35.92 -48.73
CA LYS A 397 47.63 -35.47 -50.07
C LYS A 397 48.96 -36.10 -50.43
N LYS A 398 49.07 -36.64 -51.65
CA LYS A 398 50.36 -37.02 -52.23
C LYS A 398 50.87 -35.84 -53.05
N LYS A 399 52.08 -35.39 -52.73
CA LYS A 399 52.81 -34.37 -53.49
C LYS A 399 53.90 -35.02 -54.30
N ILE A 400 54.03 -34.63 -55.56
CA ILE A 400 55.19 -34.96 -56.38
C ILE A 400 55.74 -33.69 -57.03
N LYS A 401 57.06 -33.59 -57.18
CA LYS A 401 57.71 -32.56 -57.97
C LYS A 401 58.02 -33.10 -59.37
N VAL A 402 57.62 -32.35 -60.39
CA VAL A 402 57.89 -32.67 -61.80
C VAL A 402 58.48 -31.45 -62.49
N LYS A 403 59.24 -31.65 -63.57
CA LYS A 403 59.69 -30.55 -64.42
C LYS A 403 58.83 -30.45 -65.65
N ILE A 404 58.17 -29.32 -65.87
CA ILE A 404 57.40 -29.05 -67.09
C ILE A 404 58.14 -27.98 -67.88
N ASN A 405 58.58 -28.31 -69.11
CA ASN A 405 59.35 -27.40 -69.98
C ASN A 405 60.53 -26.71 -69.27
N GLY A 406 61.26 -27.47 -68.43
CA GLY A 406 62.44 -27.00 -67.70
C GLY A 406 62.18 -26.27 -66.38
N ARG A 407 60.92 -26.04 -65.98
CA ARG A 407 60.56 -25.42 -64.70
C ARG A 407 59.99 -26.43 -63.72
N ASP A 408 60.32 -26.30 -62.43
CA ASP A 408 59.81 -27.18 -61.38
C ASP A 408 58.37 -26.82 -60.99
N TYR A 409 57.50 -27.84 -60.91
CA TYR A 409 56.11 -27.74 -60.46
C TYR A 409 55.83 -28.80 -59.40
N GLU A 410 55.03 -28.43 -58.38
CA GLU A 410 54.53 -29.36 -57.37
C GLU A 410 53.08 -29.72 -57.68
N ILE A 411 52.80 -31.00 -57.88
CA ILE A 411 51.44 -31.51 -58.13
C ILE A 411 50.92 -32.14 -56.85
N GLU A 412 49.84 -31.56 -56.31
CA GLU A 412 49.08 -32.15 -55.22
C GLU A 412 47.88 -32.94 -55.76
N LYS A 413 47.83 -34.24 -55.47
CA LYS A 413 46.63 -35.06 -55.66
C LYS A 413 46.20 -35.67 -54.34
N GLU A 414 44.93 -35.50 -54.01
CA GLU A 414 44.24 -36.30 -53.00
C GLU A 414 44.32 -37.76 -53.43
N ASN A 415 45.06 -38.57 -52.66
CA ASN A 415 45.33 -39.95 -53.00
C ASN A 415 45.02 -40.82 -51.78
N TYR A 416 43.74 -40.98 -51.54
CA TYR A 416 43.21 -41.79 -50.47
C TYR A 416 41.94 -42.49 -50.92
N GLU A 417 41.69 -43.65 -50.33
CA GLU A 417 40.45 -44.37 -50.46
C GLU A 417 39.75 -44.39 -49.10
N ILE A 418 38.46 -44.08 -49.10
CA ILE A 418 37.62 -44.11 -47.92
C ILE A 418 36.90 -45.45 -47.90
N TYR A 419 37.02 -46.18 -46.79
CA TYR A 419 36.25 -47.38 -46.53
C TYR A 419 35.34 -47.16 -45.32
N MET A 420 34.05 -47.40 -45.48
CA MET A 420 33.09 -47.46 -44.37
C MET A 420 32.67 -48.92 -44.17
N ASN A 421 32.91 -49.46 -42.98
CA ASN A 421 32.61 -50.85 -42.64
C ASN A 421 33.19 -51.86 -43.65
N GLY A 422 34.40 -51.57 -44.15
CA GLY A 422 35.11 -52.41 -45.13
C GLY A 422 34.68 -52.21 -46.60
N LYS A 423 33.68 -51.37 -46.91
CA LYS A 423 33.26 -51.06 -48.28
C LYS A 423 33.79 -49.70 -48.74
N LYS A 424 34.32 -49.62 -49.96
CA LYS A 424 34.79 -48.37 -50.58
C LYS A 424 33.61 -47.43 -50.81
N VAL A 425 33.69 -46.20 -50.29
CA VAL A 425 32.65 -45.16 -50.37
C VAL A 425 33.24 -43.82 -50.79
N ASN A 426 32.38 -42.86 -51.16
CA ASN A 426 32.80 -41.48 -51.42
C ASN A 426 32.68 -40.63 -50.14
N GLU A 427 33.22 -39.41 -50.19
CA GLU A 427 33.22 -38.48 -49.05
C GLU A 427 31.85 -37.85 -48.73
N ASP A 428 30.89 -37.94 -49.64
CA ASP A 428 29.51 -37.46 -49.46
C ASP A 428 28.58 -38.47 -48.78
N GLU A 429 29.05 -39.70 -48.54
CA GLU A 429 28.30 -40.74 -47.86
C GLU A 429 27.94 -40.34 -46.42
N PHE A 430 26.74 -40.69 -45.97
CA PHE A 430 26.26 -40.33 -44.64
C PHE A 430 26.90 -41.20 -43.55
N LEU A 431 27.30 -40.57 -42.45
CA LEU A 431 27.77 -41.25 -41.25
C LEU A 431 26.60 -41.87 -40.48
N ILE A 432 26.76 -43.13 -40.08
CA ILE A 432 25.82 -43.87 -39.24
C ILE A 432 26.48 -44.22 -37.90
N ASN A 433 25.66 -44.38 -36.86
CA ASN A 433 26.16 -44.80 -35.55
C ASN A 433 26.87 -46.16 -35.64
N GLY A 434 28.05 -46.28 -35.04
CA GLY A 434 28.90 -47.47 -35.07
C GLY A 434 29.73 -47.64 -36.34
N ALA A 435 29.71 -46.68 -37.29
CA ALA A 435 30.51 -46.78 -38.51
C ALA A 435 32.02 -46.83 -38.22
N ASN A 436 32.72 -47.78 -38.84
CA ASN A 436 34.18 -47.81 -38.89
C ASN A 436 34.65 -47.20 -40.22
N ILE A 437 35.31 -46.05 -40.14
CA ILE A 437 35.88 -45.30 -41.26
C ILE A 437 37.39 -45.52 -41.29
N GLU A 438 37.87 -46.15 -42.36
CA GLU A 438 39.29 -46.32 -42.64
C GLU A 438 39.69 -45.48 -43.85
N ILE A 439 40.67 -44.60 -43.65
CA ILE A 439 41.30 -43.85 -44.73
C ILE A 439 42.60 -44.57 -45.06
N LYS A 440 42.67 -45.14 -46.27
CA LYS A 440 43.88 -45.79 -46.76
C LYS A 440 44.54 -44.90 -47.81
N PRO A 441 45.89 -44.85 -47.89
CA PRO A 441 46.55 -44.24 -49.03
C PRO A 441 46.07 -44.92 -50.32
N GLY A 442 45.67 -44.13 -51.31
CA GLY A 442 45.28 -44.66 -52.60
C GLY A 442 46.48 -45.31 -53.30
N GLU A 443 46.26 -46.42 -53.98
CA GLU A 443 47.29 -47.06 -54.82
C GLU A 443 47.38 -46.42 -56.22
N GLU A 444 46.46 -45.49 -56.54
CA GLU A 444 46.43 -44.83 -57.83
C GLU A 444 47.70 -44.01 -58.09
N MET A 445 48.31 -44.25 -59.25
CA MET A 445 49.39 -43.43 -59.76
C MET A 445 48.86 -42.04 -60.15
N ILE A 446 49.69 -41.01 -59.96
CA ILE A 446 49.36 -39.67 -60.45
C ILE A 446 49.50 -39.71 -61.96
N MET A 447 48.44 -39.38 -62.69
CA MET A 447 48.44 -39.38 -64.16
C MET A 447 48.90 -38.03 -64.71
N LEU A 448 49.46 -38.03 -65.92
CA LEU A 448 49.90 -36.83 -66.64
C LEU A 448 48.81 -35.74 -66.70
N SER A 449 47.53 -36.11 -66.82
CA SER A 449 46.40 -35.17 -66.76
C SER A 449 46.38 -34.28 -65.51
N SER A 450 47.06 -34.67 -64.43
CA SER A 450 47.14 -33.89 -63.19
C SER A 450 47.93 -32.58 -63.34
N ILE A 451 48.78 -32.46 -64.38
CA ILE A 451 49.56 -31.23 -64.63
C ILE A 451 48.68 -30.02 -64.91
N PHE A 452 47.48 -30.21 -65.45
CA PHE A 452 46.61 -29.08 -65.85
C PHE A 452 46.13 -28.23 -64.68
N LYS A 453 46.20 -28.75 -63.44
CA LYS A 453 45.91 -27.97 -62.23
C LYS A 453 46.97 -26.90 -61.96
N VAL A 454 48.22 -27.13 -62.35
CA VAL A 454 49.37 -26.26 -62.05
C VAL A 454 49.99 -25.64 -63.31
N TYR A 455 49.68 -26.20 -64.48
CA TYR A 455 50.06 -25.71 -65.79
C TYR A 455 48.82 -25.68 -66.70
N PRO A 456 47.91 -24.70 -66.50
CA PRO A 456 46.74 -24.53 -67.36
C PRO A 456 47.20 -24.13 -68.76
N ILE A 457 46.74 -24.85 -69.78
CA ILE A 457 47.02 -24.52 -71.18
C ILE A 457 45.89 -23.66 -71.73
N ASP A 458 46.22 -22.51 -72.29
CA ASP A 458 45.26 -21.63 -72.96
C ASP A 458 44.85 -22.21 -74.32
N ILE A 459 43.60 -22.66 -74.43
CA ILE A 459 43.02 -23.27 -75.63
C ILE A 459 42.92 -22.24 -76.78
N GLN A 460 42.94 -20.93 -76.51
CA GLN A 460 42.96 -19.93 -77.57
C GLN A 460 44.31 -19.89 -78.31
N GLN A 461 45.41 -20.27 -77.65
CA GLN A 461 46.75 -20.30 -78.24
C GLN A 461 47.03 -21.57 -79.05
N THR A 462 46.13 -22.57 -79.04
CA THR A 462 46.32 -23.87 -79.69
C THR A 462 45.48 -24.06 -80.96
N LYS A 463 44.84 -23.00 -81.50
CA LYS A 463 44.03 -23.07 -82.72
C LYS A 463 44.83 -23.65 -83.90
N GLY A 464 44.48 -24.87 -84.31
CA GLY A 464 45.05 -25.56 -85.47
C GLY A 464 46.36 -26.32 -85.23
N LYS A 465 46.86 -26.39 -83.99
CA LYS A 465 48.10 -27.10 -83.63
C LYS A 465 47.82 -28.26 -82.68
N MET A 466 48.56 -29.35 -82.82
CA MET A 466 48.43 -30.52 -81.96
C MET A 466 49.37 -30.40 -80.76
N LEU A 467 48.85 -30.64 -79.55
CA LEU A 467 49.69 -30.74 -78.35
C LEU A 467 50.26 -32.16 -78.27
N GLU A 468 51.58 -32.27 -78.28
CA GLU A 468 52.28 -33.50 -77.96
C GLU A 468 52.95 -33.38 -76.59
N PHE A 469 52.77 -34.43 -75.79
CA PHE A 469 53.36 -34.55 -74.46
C PHE A 469 54.47 -35.60 -74.52
N PHE A 470 55.60 -35.30 -73.91
CA PHE A 470 56.67 -36.27 -73.70
C PHE A 470 56.93 -36.40 -72.21
N VAL A 471 56.98 -37.63 -71.72
CA VAL A 471 57.33 -37.97 -70.34
C VAL A 471 58.68 -38.69 -70.40
N ASP A 472 59.70 -38.13 -69.75
CA ASP A 472 61.09 -38.60 -69.75
C ASP A 472 61.63 -38.91 -71.17
N GLY A 473 61.26 -38.05 -72.14
CA GLY A 473 61.70 -38.14 -73.53
C GLY A 473 60.86 -39.05 -74.44
N GLN A 474 59.86 -39.76 -73.92
CA GLN A 474 58.96 -40.62 -74.71
C GLN A 474 57.59 -39.98 -74.88
N LYS A 475 56.99 -40.12 -76.08
CA LYS A 475 55.64 -39.62 -76.37
C LYS A 475 54.62 -40.27 -75.42
N ALA A 476 53.83 -39.44 -74.74
CA ALA A 476 52.94 -39.84 -73.65
C ALA A 476 51.51 -39.33 -73.86
N GLY A 477 50.54 -40.00 -73.24
CA GLY A 477 49.13 -39.63 -73.24
C GLY A 477 48.67 -39.14 -71.87
N PHE A 478 47.44 -38.61 -71.79
CA PHE A 478 46.90 -38.04 -70.54
C PHE A 478 46.84 -39.03 -69.36
N THR A 479 46.77 -40.33 -69.64
CA THR A 479 46.72 -41.41 -68.65
C THR A 479 48.10 -42.01 -68.35
N THR A 480 49.19 -41.43 -68.86
CA THR A 480 50.56 -41.88 -68.55
C THR A 480 50.88 -41.55 -67.08
N PRO A 481 51.30 -42.53 -66.25
CA PRO A 481 51.72 -42.28 -64.88
C PRO A 481 52.95 -41.37 -64.80
N ILE A 482 52.96 -40.43 -63.85
CA ILE A 482 54.09 -39.55 -63.53
C ILE A 482 54.51 -39.73 -62.07
N LYS A 483 55.81 -39.56 -61.80
CA LYS A 483 56.42 -39.76 -60.47
C LYS A 483 57.33 -38.59 -60.11
N GLU A 484 57.86 -38.61 -58.90
CA GLU A 484 58.85 -37.63 -58.44
C GLU A 484 60.03 -37.54 -59.42
N GLY A 485 60.38 -36.33 -59.84
CA GLY A 485 61.48 -36.04 -60.74
C GLY A 485 61.19 -36.26 -62.23
N THR A 486 59.97 -36.69 -62.60
CA THR A 486 59.58 -36.86 -64.01
C THR A 486 59.74 -35.55 -64.81
N GLN A 487 60.34 -35.64 -65.99
CA GLN A 487 60.46 -34.54 -66.95
C GLN A 487 59.33 -34.61 -67.98
N ILE A 488 58.63 -33.50 -68.15
CA ILE A 488 57.47 -33.37 -69.02
C ILE A 488 57.77 -32.26 -70.03
N GLU A 489 57.85 -32.61 -71.30
CA GLU A 489 57.91 -31.63 -72.39
C GLU A 489 56.55 -31.52 -73.06
N ILE A 490 56.08 -30.28 -73.26
CA ILE A 490 54.84 -29.98 -73.94
C ILE A 490 55.19 -29.17 -75.20
N LYS A 491 54.91 -29.74 -76.37
CA LYS A 491 55.18 -29.12 -77.67
C LYS A 491 53.86 -28.85 -78.39
N LEU A 492 53.69 -27.62 -78.91
CA LEU A 492 52.70 -27.36 -79.96
C LEU A 492 53.36 -27.70 -81.30
N ILE A 493 52.70 -28.56 -82.09
CA ILE A 493 53.10 -28.90 -83.46
C ILE A 493 52.10 -28.29 -84.43
#